data_AF-A0A3N2N3H7-F1
#
_entry.id   AF-A0A3N2N3H7-F1
#
_cell.length_a   1.000
_cell.length_b   1.000
_cell.length_c   1.000
_cell.angle_alpha   90.00
_cell.angle_beta   90.00
_cell.angle_gamma   90.00
#
_symmetry.space_group_name_H-M   'P 1'
#
loop_
_entity.id
_entity.type
_entity.pdbx_description
1 polymer ?
#
loop_
_entity_poly.entity_id
_entity_poly.type
_entity_poly.pdbx_seq_one_letter_code
_entity_poly.pdbx_strand_id
1 'polypeptide(L)'
;MRLKKIYKSIRDFIIRFFNPTLTGTITLFVFGLATYLLLPLYNTVVDNTIVIYTDKYFNNTVELSAVYVIIIILSGVYLCRELLKVRYYSIRWSYIYSLFGVIVIWAYYRFINRVWHFENLFESVISYVDLLVLLGLAIIICAIIVNIKIYRRRYCRKNVNAVHEQENDEEEFLSLISDAPIKNVEYDNFSRNVFAVTLSKVVMELDVQNCSYSLAVTAPWGHGKTSFINLFEKAFENQPVIVVNFTPWLLNPDASITKAFYMLLANYLMGINRRIANLIKKYLDILDAKLNYGISNILDNESLNSIQDNISKSLKKLDERIVIIIDDIDRLSSEEILEVFRIIRGSANFSNVVFVSCFDKKYIEEALHDSSEALKKTYIEKFFQLEFSLPQYDKNGLRTNATNFAENWLKTRPEDLEIFKEYIKPSGSFFGSQDVMDYFDNPRQLLRWLNNLSMTYSALKGECHIGDLADIEFLKLLYPSIYHLISTEFDTYFIIEGGYLKLWNSKKSKKKYDWMPDNNKDIYESEAYNNLVGCSV
;
A
#
# COMPACT_ATOMS: atom_id res chain seq x y z
N MET A 1 -39.74 -24.14 12.20
CA MET A 1 -38.87 -23.22 11.42
C MET A 1 -37.84 -22.47 12.28
N ARG A 2 -38.18 -21.97 13.50
CA ARG A 2 -37.24 -21.29 14.42
C ARG A 2 -36.07 -22.16 14.92
N LEU A 3 -36.30 -23.44 15.25
CA LEU A 3 -35.24 -24.36 15.70
C LEU A 3 -34.17 -24.66 14.62
N LYS A 4 -34.57 -24.80 13.35
CA LYS A 4 -33.63 -24.96 12.22
C LYS A 4 -32.78 -23.69 11.99
N LYS A 5 -33.33 -22.49 12.20
CA LYS A 5 -32.59 -21.22 12.12
C LYS A 5 -31.57 -21.08 13.26
N ILE A 6 -31.97 -21.43 14.49
CA ILE A 6 -31.07 -21.41 15.66
C ILE A 6 -29.96 -22.44 15.49
N TYR A 7 -30.29 -23.67 15.07
CA TYR A 7 -29.29 -24.71 14.80
C TYR A 7 -28.30 -24.29 13.69
N LYS A 8 -28.79 -23.71 12.58
CA LYS A 8 -27.92 -23.22 11.50
C LYS A 8 -27.02 -22.08 11.98
N SER A 9 -27.54 -21.14 12.78
CA SER A 9 -26.76 -20.04 13.35
C SER A 9 -25.70 -20.53 14.35
N ILE A 10 -26.03 -21.52 15.19
CA ILE A 10 -25.08 -22.13 16.13
C ILE A 10 -24.03 -22.92 15.36
N ARG A 11 -24.42 -23.70 14.34
CA ARG A 11 -23.50 -24.45 13.49
C ARG A 11 -22.54 -23.53 12.73
N ASP A 12 -23.05 -22.46 12.13
CA ASP A 12 -22.23 -21.51 11.38
C ASP A 12 -21.34 -20.68 12.32
N PHE A 13 -21.79 -20.40 13.56
CA PHE A 13 -20.96 -19.86 14.63
C PHE A 13 -19.83 -20.82 15.00
N ILE A 14 -20.13 -22.10 15.26
CA ILE A 14 -19.14 -23.13 15.60
C ILE A 14 -18.12 -23.27 14.46
N ILE A 15 -18.56 -23.38 13.21
CA ILE A 15 -17.67 -23.54 12.05
C ILE A 15 -16.77 -22.31 11.88
N ARG A 16 -17.27 -21.08 12.06
CA ARG A 16 -16.44 -19.87 11.90
C ARG A 16 -15.56 -19.56 13.11
N PHE A 17 -16.04 -19.91 14.32
CA PHE A 17 -15.33 -19.66 15.58
C PHE A 17 -14.21 -20.68 15.80
N PHE A 18 -14.51 -21.96 15.58
CA PHE A 18 -13.53 -23.06 15.69
C PHE A 18 -12.77 -23.33 14.40
N ASN A 19 -13.09 -22.63 13.29
CA ASN A 19 -12.57 -22.81 11.93
C ASN A 19 -11.55 -23.94 11.84
N PRO A 20 -12.01 -25.20 11.68
CA PRO A 20 -11.12 -26.33 11.51
C PRO A 20 -10.61 -26.23 10.08
N THR A 21 -9.68 -25.31 9.83
CA THR A 21 -8.79 -25.48 8.70
C THR A 21 -8.18 -26.87 8.86
N LEU A 22 -8.02 -27.61 7.77
CA LEU A 22 -7.36 -28.92 7.73
C LEU A 22 -6.09 -28.94 8.62
N THR A 23 -5.42 -27.79 8.73
CA THR A 23 -4.30 -27.51 9.63
C THR A 23 -4.60 -27.72 11.11
N GLY A 24 -5.75 -27.37 11.68
CA GLY A 24 -6.04 -27.54 13.12
C GLY A 24 -6.20 -29.01 13.54
N THR A 25 -6.89 -29.81 12.74
CA THR A 25 -7.01 -31.27 12.94
C THR A 25 -5.70 -31.99 12.65
N ILE A 26 -4.97 -31.57 11.62
CA ILE A 26 -3.60 -32.04 11.35
C ILE A 26 -2.68 -31.65 12.51
N THR A 27 -2.81 -30.44 13.08
CA THR A 27 -1.99 -30.02 14.21
C THR A 27 -2.30 -30.86 15.43
N LEU A 28 -3.57 -31.11 15.77
CA LEU A 28 -3.96 -32.00 16.88
C LEU A 28 -3.44 -33.44 16.67
N PHE A 29 -3.53 -33.96 15.45
CA PHE A 29 -3.03 -35.29 15.12
C PHE A 29 -1.50 -35.37 15.17
N VAL A 30 -0.80 -34.39 14.59
CA VAL A 30 0.67 -34.25 14.62
C VAL A 30 1.16 -34.06 16.05
N PHE A 31 0.46 -33.25 16.86
CA PHE A 31 0.81 -33.06 18.26
C PHE A 31 0.58 -34.35 19.04
N GLY A 32 -0.56 -35.03 18.86
CA GLY A 32 -0.81 -36.31 19.50
C GLY A 32 0.22 -37.39 19.13
N LEU A 33 0.58 -37.47 17.85
CA LEU A 33 1.61 -38.37 17.34
C LEU A 33 3.00 -38.00 17.90
N ALA A 34 3.36 -36.71 17.89
CA ALA A 34 4.62 -36.23 18.45
C ALA A 34 4.70 -36.49 19.95
N THR A 35 3.63 -36.23 20.70
CA THR A 35 3.55 -36.54 22.14
C THR A 35 3.72 -38.03 22.40
N TYR A 36 3.07 -38.89 21.62
CA TYR A 36 3.22 -40.35 21.74
C TYR A 36 4.64 -40.81 21.41
N LEU A 37 5.25 -40.28 20.35
CA LEU A 37 6.62 -40.60 19.95
C LEU A 37 7.68 -40.09 20.92
N LEU A 38 7.43 -38.95 21.57
CA LEU A 38 8.33 -38.33 22.54
C LEU A 38 8.16 -38.87 23.96
N LEU A 39 7.12 -39.66 24.23
CA LEU A 39 6.83 -40.24 25.55
C LEU A 39 8.03 -41.00 26.17
N PRO A 40 8.79 -41.83 25.41
CA PRO A 40 9.96 -42.53 25.95
C PRO A 40 11.09 -41.57 26.33
N LEU A 41 11.33 -40.54 25.50
CA LEU A 41 12.37 -39.53 25.74
C LEU A 41 11.99 -38.63 26.92
N TYR A 42 10.69 -38.31 27.06
CA TYR A 42 10.14 -37.60 28.20
C TYR A 42 10.37 -38.35 29.51
N ASN A 43 10.10 -39.66 29.55
CA ASN A 43 10.41 -40.49 30.72
C ASN A 43 11.90 -40.41 31.06
N THR A 44 12.79 -40.60 30.07
CA THR A 44 14.24 -40.55 30.30
C THR A 44 14.72 -39.19 30.82
N VAL A 45 14.18 -38.08 30.30
CA VAL A 45 14.57 -36.74 30.75
C VAL A 45 14.05 -36.49 32.16
N VAL A 46 12.79 -36.81 32.45
CA VAL A 46 12.16 -36.53 33.74
C VAL A 46 12.80 -37.37 34.84
N ASP A 47 13.02 -38.67 34.59
CA ASP A 47 13.68 -39.57 35.53
C ASP A 47 15.11 -39.11 35.83
N ASN A 48 15.86 -38.62 34.83
CA ASN A 48 17.26 -38.19 35.00
C ASN A 48 17.45 -36.73 35.46
N THR A 49 16.38 -35.95 35.55
CA THR A 49 16.48 -34.54 35.96
C THR A 49 15.50 -34.25 37.09
N ILE A 50 14.22 -34.06 36.74
CA ILE A 50 13.20 -33.58 37.65
C ILE A 50 13.08 -34.52 38.85
N VAL A 51 12.95 -35.83 38.66
CA VAL A 51 12.79 -36.79 39.76
C VAL A 51 13.98 -36.77 40.72
N ILE A 52 15.21 -36.79 40.20
CA ILE A 52 16.44 -36.75 41.01
C ILE A 52 16.52 -35.47 41.86
N TYR A 53 16.13 -34.32 41.30
CA TYR A 53 16.16 -33.05 42.03
C TYR A 53 14.97 -32.90 42.98
N THR A 54 13.77 -33.35 42.60
CA THR A 54 12.61 -33.27 43.49
C THR A 54 12.75 -34.20 44.69
N ASP A 55 13.16 -35.46 44.51
CA ASP A 55 13.32 -36.40 45.63
C ASP A 55 14.40 -35.94 46.62
N LYS A 56 15.44 -35.25 46.13
CA LYS A 56 16.55 -34.81 46.97
C LYS A 56 16.24 -33.57 47.83
N TYR A 57 15.33 -32.70 47.37
CA TYR A 57 15.13 -31.37 47.96
C TYR A 57 13.69 -31.07 48.37
N PHE A 58 12.72 -31.88 47.95
CA PHE A 58 11.32 -31.67 48.27
C PHE A 58 10.96 -32.30 49.61
N ASN A 59 10.78 -31.46 50.64
CA ASN A 59 10.24 -31.87 51.93
C ASN A 59 8.74 -31.54 51.99
N ASN A 60 7.91 -32.56 52.14
CA ASN A 60 6.46 -32.43 52.26
C ASN A 60 6.06 -31.97 53.68
N THR A 61 6.38 -30.72 54.04
CA THR A 61 5.92 -30.10 55.29
C THR A 61 4.64 -29.31 55.05
N VAL A 62 3.72 -29.33 56.03
CA VAL A 62 2.43 -28.64 55.96
C VAL A 62 2.59 -27.14 55.63
N GLU A 63 3.64 -26.51 56.15
CA GLU A 63 3.95 -25.10 55.91
C GLU A 63 4.32 -24.83 54.43
N LEU A 64 5.16 -25.68 53.84
CA LEU A 64 5.55 -25.56 52.42
C LEU A 64 4.37 -25.88 51.50
N SER A 65 3.54 -26.88 51.84
CA SER A 65 2.29 -27.19 51.14
C SER A 65 1.35 -25.97 51.11
N ALA A 66 1.18 -25.28 52.24
CA ALA A 66 0.33 -24.11 52.35
C ALA A 66 0.85 -22.92 51.52
N VAL A 67 2.15 -22.64 51.57
CA VAL A 67 2.78 -21.60 50.74
C VAL A 67 2.60 -21.90 49.25
N TYR A 68 2.78 -23.15 48.84
CA TYR A 68 2.59 -23.57 47.45
C TYR A 68 1.16 -23.30 46.96
N VAL A 69 0.14 -23.69 47.74
CA VAL A 69 -1.27 -23.45 47.40
C VAL A 69 -1.55 -21.96 47.25
N ILE A 70 -1.05 -21.13 48.17
CA ILE A 70 -1.23 -19.67 48.12
C ILE A 70 -0.61 -19.10 46.84
N ILE A 71 0.61 -19.52 46.47
CA ILE A 71 1.28 -19.05 45.25
C ILE A 71 0.48 -19.44 44.00
N ILE A 72 -0.05 -20.67 43.94
CA ILE A 72 -0.87 -21.13 42.80
C ILE A 72 -2.16 -20.32 42.69
N ILE A 73 -2.85 -20.05 43.80
CA ILE A 73 -4.07 -19.24 43.80
C ILE A 73 -3.75 -17.80 43.36
N LEU A 74 -2.72 -17.17 43.93
CA LEU A 74 -2.34 -15.79 43.58
C LEU A 74 -1.92 -15.66 42.12
N SER A 75 -1.13 -16.60 41.61
CA SER A 75 -0.72 -16.63 40.20
C SER A 75 -1.91 -16.86 39.27
N GLY A 76 -2.84 -17.75 39.64
CA GLY A 76 -4.08 -17.99 38.89
C GLY A 76 -4.94 -16.73 38.79
N VAL A 77 -5.17 -16.05 39.91
CA VAL A 77 -5.95 -14.80 39.95
C VAL A 77 -5.27 -13.72 39.11
N TYR A 78 -3.95 -13.54 39.24
CA TYR A 78 -3.19 -12.54 38.48
C TYR A 78 -3.26 -12.81 36.97
N LEU A 79 -2.95 -14.03 36.54
CA LEU A 79 -2.94 -14.40 35.12
C LEU A 79 -4.33 -14.30 34.49
N CYS A 80 -5.37 -14.77 35.18
CA CYS A 80 -6.75 -14.64 34.69
C CYS A 80 -7.15 -13.17 34.54
N ARG A 81 -6.78 -12.31 35.51
CA ARG A 81 -7.05 -10.87 35.45
C ARG A 81 -6.36 -10.20 34.26
N GLU A 82 -5.10 -10.50 34.00
CA GLU A 82 -4.37 -9.94 32.84
C GLU A 82 -4.94 -10.44 31.50
N LEU A 83 -5.28 -11.73 31.40
CA LEU A 83 -5.89 -12.28 30.19
C LEU A 83 -7.24 -11.61 29.89
N LEU A 84 -8.08 -11.40 30.90
CA LEU A 84 -9.40 -10.78 30.74
C LEU A 84 -9.34 -9.28 30.39
N LYS A 85 -8.20 -8.60 30.58
CA LYS A 85 -7.99 -7.21 30.12
C LYS A 85 -7.80 -7.11 28.60
N VAL A 86 -7.45 -8.19 27.92
CA VAL A 86 -7.23 -8.18 26.47
C VAL A 86 -8.55 -7.86 25.73
N ARG A 87 -8.57 -6.77 24.96
CA ARG A 87 -9.78 -6.26 24.28
C ARG A 87 -9.76 -6.37 22.76
N TYR A 88 -8.58 -6.47 22.13
CA TYR A 88 -8.43 -6.25 20.69
C TYR A 88 -7.86 -7.44 19.91
N TYR A 89 -6.94 -8.20 20.53
CA TYR A 89 -6.25 -9.31 19.89
C TYR A 89 -6.80 -10.65 20.34
N SER A 90 -7.15 -11.53 19.38
CA SER A 90 -7.53 -12.91 19.68
C SER A 90 -6.30 -13.74 20.05
N ILE A 91 -6.42 -14.55 21.09
CA ILE A 91 -5.38 -15.49 21.52
C ILE A 91 -5.29 -16.60 20.48
N ARG A 92 -4.08 -16.88 19.98
CA ARG A 92 -3.86 -17.95 18.99
C ARG A 92 -4.24 -19.30 19.57
N TRP A 93 -5.04 -20.07 18.81
CA TRP A 93 -5.50 -21.39 19.22
C TRP A 93 -4.39 -22.39 19.48
N SER A 94 -3.22 -22.25 18.83
CA SER A 94 -2.05 -23.09 19.06
C SER A 94 -1.62 -23.13 20.53
N TYR A 95 -1.71 -22.01 21.26
CA TYR A 95 -1.37 -21.94 22.69
C TYR A 95 -2.39 -22.68 23.57
N ILE A 96 -3.66 -22.65 23.17
CA ILE A 96 -4.73 -23.36 23.88
C ILE A 96 -4.57 -24.87 23.68
N TYR A 97 -4.27 -25.30 22.44
CA TYR A 97 -4.02 -26.72 22.14
C TYR A 97 -2.77 -27.26 22.83
N SER A 98 -1.68 -26.49 22.92
CA SER A 98 -0.48 -26.93 23.62
C SER A 98 -0.75 -27.14 25.13
N LEU A 99 -1.47 -26.21 25.77
CA LEU A 99 -1.86 -26.35 27.18
C LEU A 99 -2.79 -27.55 27.38
N PHE A 100 -3.74 -27.76 26.47
CA PHE A 100 -4.61 -28.94 26.51
C PHE A 100 -3.81 -30.24 26.37
N GLY A 101 -2.80 -30.27 25.48
CA GLY A 101 -1.89 -31.41 25.32
C GLY A 101 -1.14 -31.76 26.61
N VAL A 102 -0.63 -30.76 27.34
CA VAL A 102 0.01 -30.97 28.65
C VAL A 102 -0.95 -31.61 29.65
N ILE A 103 -2.22 -31.19 29.66
CA ILE A 103 -3.26 -31.77 30.53
C ILE A 103 -3.57 -33.22 30.14
N VAL A 104 -3.60 -33.54 28.85
CA VAL A 104 -3.81 -34.93 28.38
C VAL A 104 -2.65 -35.83 28.80
N ILE A 105 -1.40 -35.36 28.69
CA ILE A 105 -0.21 -36.09 29.16
C ILE A 105 -0.32 -36.34 30.66
N TRP A 106 -0.61 -35.31 31.45
CA TRP A 106 -0.83 -35.45 32.89
C TRP A 106 -1.92 -36.48 33.19
N ALA A 107 -3.07 -36.43 32.51
CA ALA A 107 -4.17 -37.37 32.74
C ALA A 107 -3.77 -38.82 32.41
N TYR A 108 -2.97 -39.03 31.37
CA TYR A 108 -2.44 -40.35 31.02
C TYR A 108 -1.59 -40.93 32.15
N TYR A 109 -0.62 -40.18 32.68
CA TYR A 109 0.23 -40.65 33.78
C TYR A 109 -0.50 -40.72 35.12
N ARG A 110 -1.46 -39.82 35.37
CA ARG A 110 -2.22 -39.82 36.63
C ARG A 110 -3.18 -41.00 36.75
N PHE A 111 -3.84 -41.40 35.65
CA PHE A 111 -4.92 -42.39 35.68
C PHE A 111 -4.62 -43.71 34.99
N ILE A 112 -3.82 -43.71 33.91
CA ILE A 112 -3.60 -44.89 33.05
C ILE A 112 -2.23 -45.51 33.36
N ASN A 113 -1.17 -44.72 33.27
CA ASN A 113 0.21 -45.19 33.39
C ASN A 113 0.81 -44.84 34.76
N ARG A 114 0.65 -45.75 35.73
CA ARG A 114 1.07 -45.55 37.13
C ARG A 114 2.58 -45.73 37.36
N VAL A 115 3.42 -45.43 36.37
CA VAL A 115 4.89 -45.51 36.51
C VAL A 115 5.40 -44.48 37.50
N TRP A 116 4.70 -43.36 37.67
CA TRP A 116 5.07 -42.30 38.60
C TRP A 116 4.12 -42.25 39.80
N HIS A 117 4.72 -42.13 40.97
CA HIS A 117 4.02 -41.78 42.20
C HIS A 117 4.03 -40.26 42.36
N PHE A 118 2.84 -39.65 42.38
CA PHE A 118 2.71 -38.21 42.57
C PHE A 118 2.54 -37.92 44.05
N GLU A 119 3.37 -37.02 44.58
CA GLU A 119 3.32 -36.60 45.98
C GLU A 119 1.98 -35.93 46.32
N ASN A 120 1.36 -36.42 47.40
CA ASN A 120 0.07 -35.98 47.87
C ASN A 120 0.18 -34.69 48.68
N LEU A 121 -0.75 -33.77 48.44
CA LEU A 121 -0.89 -32.54 49.17
C LEU A 121 -1.64 -32.81 50.48
N PHE A 122 -1.06 -32.47 51.64
CA PHE A 122 -1.66 -32.68 52.96
C PHE A 122 -2.19 -34.11 53.20
N GLU A 123 -1.47 -35.13 52.72
CA GLU A 123 -1.88 -36.55 52.77
C GLU A 123 -3.25 -36.84 52.10
N SER A 124 -3.76 -35.91 51.30
CA SER A 124 -5.02 -36.06 50.58
C SER A 124 -4.86 -36.84 49.27
N VAL A 125 -5.97 -37.09 48.57
CA VAL A 125 -5.95 -37.72 47.24
C VAL A 125 -5.38 -36.78 46.16
N ILE A 126 -5.34 -35.48 46.43
CA ILE A 126 -4.91 -34.44 45.47
C ILE A 126 -3.40 -34.30 45.53
N SER A 127 -2.73 -34.36 44.38
CA SER A 127 -1.29 -34.16 44.28
C SER A 127 -0.93 -32.69 44.03
N TYR A 128 0.32 -32.30 44.31
CA TYR A 128 0.83 -30.95 43.98
C TYR A 128 0.68 -30.61 42.49
N VAL A 129 0.90 -31.60 41.62
CA VAL A 129 0.80 -31.42 40.16
C VAL A 129 -0.65 -31.19 39.73
N ASP A 130 -1.63 -31.73 40.46
CA ASP A 130 -3.05 -31.53 40.15
C ASP A 130 -3.43 -30.04 40.27
N LEU A 131 -2.81 -29.28 41.18
CA LEU A 131 -3.03 -27.83 41.32
C LEU A 131 -2.51 -27.03 40.11
N LEU A 132 -1.38 -27.44 39.53
CA LEU A 132 -0.85 -26.82 38.29
C LEU A 132 -1.77 -27.09 37.09
N VAL A 133 -2.37 -28.28 37.04
CA VAL A 133 -3.34 -28.62 36.00
C VAL A 133 -4.61 -27.78 36.14
N LEU A 134 -5.09 -27.57 37.36
CA LEU A 134 -6.23 -26.69 37.63
C LEU A 134 -5.94 -25.24 37.23
N LEU A 135 -4.73 -24.73 37.48
CA LEU A 135 -4.28 -23.43 36.99
C LEU A 135 -4.32 -23.37 35.44
N GLY A 136 -3.79 -24.39 34.77
CA GLY A 136 -3.80 -24.51 33.31
C GLY A 136 -5.22 -24.50 32.72
N LEU A 137 -6.15 -25.23 33.36
CA LEU A 137 -7.57 -25.23 32.98
C LEU A 137 -8.20 -23.85 33.12
N ALA A 138 -7.94 -23.14 34.23
CA ALA A 138 -8.45 -21.78 34.44
C ALA A 138 -7.95 -20.80 33.36
N ILE A 139 -6.68 -20.90 32.95
CA ILE A 139 -6.09 -20.11 31.86
C ILE A 139 -6.77 -20.41 30.52
N ILE A 140 -6.99 -21.69 30.19
CA ILE A 140 -7.69 -22.11 28.97
C ILE A 140 -9.10 -21.52 28.92
N ILE A 141 -9.85 -21.63 30.03
CA ILE A 141 -11.22 -21.10 30.13
C ILE A 141 -11.23 -19.59 29.90
N CYS A 142 -10.33 -18.85 30.56
CA CYS A 142 -10.22 -17.40 30.37
C CYS A 142 -9.88 -17.04 28.91
N ALA A 143 -8.94 -17.77 28.29
CA ALA A 143 -8.56 -17.54 26.90
C ALA A 143 -9.73 -17.76 25.92
N ILE A 144 -10.54 -18.81 26.16
CA ILE A 144 -11.75 -19.08 25.37
C ILE A 144 -12.77 -17.94 25.54
N ILE A 145 -13.01 -17.49 26.77
CA ILE A 145 -13.94 -16.38 27.06
C ILE A 145 -13.53 -15.10 26.33
N VAL A 146 -12.23 -14.75 26.36
CA VAL A 146 -11.68 -13.59 25.64
C VAL A 146 -11.91 -13.72 24.13
N ASN A 147 -11.61 -14.87 23.55
CA ASN A 147 -11.82 -15.13 22.13
C ASN A 147 -13.30 -15.04 21.74
N ILE A 148 -14.22 -15.57 22.56
CA ILE A 148 -15.68 -15.44 22.34
C ILE A 148 -16.10 -13.96 22.38
N LYS A 149 -15.62 -13.19 23.36
CA LYS A 149 -15.94 -11.76 23.50
C LYS A 149 -15.48 -10.94 22.30
N ILE A 150 -14.26 -11.20 21.81
CA ILE A 150 -13.71 -10.53 20.62
C ILE A 150 -14.48 -10.92 19.37
N TYR A 151 -14.79 -12.21 19.20
CA TYR A 151 -15.59 -12.70 18.07
C TYR A 151 -16.97 -12.04 18.05
N ARG A 152 -17.70 -12.03 19.17
CA ARG A 152 -19.01 -11.39 19.29
C ARG A 152 -18.94 -9.91 18.92
N ARG A 153 -17.91 -9.20 19.39
CA ARG A 153 -17.72 -7.78 19.07
C ARG A 153 -17.48 -7.54 17.57
N ARG A 154 -16.63 -8.36 16.92
CA ARG A 154 -16.40 -8.30 15.47
C ARG A 154 -17.66 -8.63 14.68
N TYR A 155 -18.42 -9.64 15.11
CA TYR A 155 -19.66 -10.04 14.48
C TYR A 155 -20.75 -8.95 14.60
N CYS A 156 -20.96 -8.39 15.79
CA CYS A 156 -21.90 -7.28 15.98
C CYS A 156 -21.50 -6.03 15.18
N ARG A 157 -20.21 -5.68 15.12
CA ARG A 157 -19.75 -4.53 14.31
C ARG A 157 -19.98 -4.77 12.81
N LYS A 158 -19.75 -5.99 12.32
CA LYS A 158 -20.05 -6.36 10.93
C LYS A 158 -21.54 -6.32 10.63
N ASN A 159 -22.39 -6.77 11.57
CA ASN A 159 -23.84 -6.73 11.39
C ASN A 159 -24.43 -5.33 11.52
N VAL A 160 -23.89 -4.47 12.39
CA VAL A 160 -24.25 -3.04 12.48
C VAL A 160 -23.86 -2.33 11.18
N ASN A 161 -22.67 -2.58 10.64
CA ASN A 161 -22.27 -2.03 9.35
C ASN A 161 -23.15 -2.58 8.19
N ALA A 162 -23.55 -3.86 8.22
CA ALA A 162 -24.41 -4.46 7.20
C ALA A 162 -25.89 -4.01 7.28
N VAL A 163 -26.36 -3.59 8.46
CA VAL A 163 -27.69 -2.97 8.63
C VAL A 163 -27.64 -1.50 8.22
N HIS A 164 -26.56 -0.77 8.52
CA HIS A 164 -26.33 0.57 7.98
C HIS A 164 -26.16 0.60 6.45
N GLU A 165 -25.74 -0.49 5.81
CA GLU A 165 -25.71 -0.60 4.34
C GLU A 165 -27.10 -0.75 3.70
N GLN A 166 -28.17 -1.03 4.46
CA GLN A 166 -29.54 -1.21 3.94
C GLN A 166 -30.53 -0.10 4.34
N GLU A 167 -30.17 0.79 5.27
CA GLU A 167 -31.01 1.91 5.75
C GLU A 167 -30.52 3.31 5.33
N ASN A 168 -29.56 3.41 4.41
CA ASN A 168 -29.17 4.71 3.84
C ASN A 168 -30.14 5.13 2.72
N ASP A 169 -31.33 5.57 3.11
CA ASP A 169 -32.07 6.56 2.34
C ASP A 169 -31.37 7.92 2.48
N GLU A 170 -30.85 8.44 1.37
CA GLU A 170 -30.59 9.87 1.09
C GLU A 170 -29.78 10.71 2.12
N GLU A 171 -28.72 10.19 2.74
CA GLU A 171 -27.61 11.08 3.10
C GLU A 171 -26.73 11.28 1.86
N GLU A 172 -26.68 12.52 1.37
CA GLU A 172 -25.82 12.99 0.27
C GLU A 172 -24.35 12.86 0.70
N PHE A 173 -23.83 11.63 0.71
CA PHE A 173 -22.47 11.35 1.11
C PHE A 173 -21.53 11.95 0.07
N LEU A 174 -20.78 12.98 0.48
CA LEU A 174 -19.80 13.66 -0.36
C LEU A 174 -18.81 12.63 -0.95
N SER A 175 -19.03 12.24 -2.21
CA SER A 175 -18.17 11.30 -2.91
C SER A 175 -16.97 12.06 -3.48
N LEU A 176 -15.84 12.03 -2.80
CA LEU A 176 -14.59 12.59 -3.34
C LEU A 176 -13.99 11.65 -4.40
N ILE A 177 -13.41 12.22 -5.46
CA ILE A 177 -12.66 11.46 -6.46
C ILE A 177 -11.32 11.04 -5.88
N SER A 178 -10.98 9.75 -6.04
CA SER A 178 -9.65 9.25 -5.74
C SER A 178 -8.69 9.50 -6.90
N ASP A 179 -7.49 10.00 -6.61
CA ASP A 179 -6.36 10.05 -7.54
C ASP A 179 -5.62 8.70 -7.63
N ALA A 180 -6.39 7.60 -7.63
CA ALA A 180 -5.84 6.26 -7.78
C ALA A 180 -5.57 5.97 -9.27
N PRO A 181 -4.44 5.33 -9.62
CA PRO A 181 -4.18 4.95 -11.00
C PRO A 181 -5.23 3.95 -11.48
N ILE A 182 -5.68 4.14 -12.72
CA ILE A 182 -6.71 3.26 -13.31
C ILE A 182 -6.17 1.84 -13.46
N LYS A 183 -7.03 0.85 -13.24
CA LYS A 183 -6.67 -0.57 -13.36
C LYS A 183 -7.31 -1.24 -14.56
N ASN A 184 -8.39 -0.69 -15.11
CA ASN A 184 -9.13 -1.30 -16.21
C ASN A 184 -9.23 -0.35 -17.39
N VAL A 185 -9.25 -0.93 -18.59
CA VAL A 185 -9.39 -0.20 -19.87
C VAL A 185 -10.70 0.58 -19.93
N GLU A 186 -11.77 0.09 -19.29
CA GLU A 186 -13.08 0.75 -19.25
C GLU A 186 -13.05 2.15 -18.62
N TYR A 187 -12.06 2.43 -17.76
CA TYR A 187 -11.89 3.72 -17.12
C TYR A 187 -10.85 4.61 -17.84
N ASP A 188 -10.38 4.21 -19.03
CA ASP A 188 -9.37 4.95 -19.81
C ASP A 188 -9.99 6.10 -20.61
N ASN A 189 -10.25 7.21 -19.93
CA ASN A 189 -10.79 8.42 -20.56
C ASN A 189 -9.74 9.23 -21.34
N PHE A 190 -8.49 8.78 -21.38
CA PHE A 190 -7.39 9.45 -22.08
C PHE A 190 -6.81 8.63 -23.24
N SER A 191 -7.48 7.54 -23.64
CA SER A 191 -7.06 6.66 -24.74
C SER A 191 -5.61 6.15 -24.62
N ARG A 192 -5.13 5.97 -23.38
CA ARG A 192 -3.79 5.43 -23.07
C ARG A 192 -3.63 3.98 -23.51
N ASN A 193 -4.71 3.22 -23.54
CA ASN A 193 -4.72 1.82 -23.89
C ASN A 193 -4.22 1.57 -25.32
N VAL A 194 -4.51 2.47 -26.26
CA VAL A 194 -4.03 2.36 -27.65
C VAL A 194 -2.50 2.37 -27.69
N PHE A 195 -1.89 3.29 -26.94
CA PHE A 195 -0.44 3.38 -26.82
C PHE A 195 0.14 2.19 -26.06
N ALA A 196 -0.49 1.75 -24.97
CA ALA A 196 -0.07 0.57 -24.20
C ALA A 196 -0.06 -0.72 -25.05
N VAL A 197 -1.10 -0.97 -25.83
CA VAL A 197 -1.19 -2.12 -26.75
C VAL A 197 -0.18 -2.01 -27.90
N THR A 198 0.09 -0.80 -28.39
CA THR A 198 1.10 -0.60 -29.44
C THR A 198 2.50 -0.89 -28.91
N LEU A 199 2.83 -0.36 -27.73
CA LEU A 199 4.13 -0.59 -27.10
C LEU A 199 4.32 -2.06 -26.71
N SER A 200 3.26 -2.77 -26.30
CA SER A 200 3.38 -4.20 -25.96
C SER A 200 3.75 -5.04 -27.18
N LYS A 201 3.21 -4.72 -28.37
CA LYS A 201 3.61 -5.36 -29.63
C LYS A 201 5.07 -5.10 -29.97
N VAL A 202 5.52 -3.84 -29.85
CA VAL A 202 6.94 -3.50 -30.03
C VAL A 202 7.80 -4.33 -29.09
N VAL A 203 7.44 -4.40 -27.82
CA VAL A 203 8.16 -5.18 -26.79
C VAL A 203 8.24 -6.66 -27.12
N MET A 204 7.24 -7.24 -27.80
CA MET A 204 7.25 -8.64 -28.26
C MET A 204 8.15 -8.87 -29.49
N GLU A 205 8.29 -7.86 -30.35
CA GLU A 205 9.08 -7.94 -31.59
C GLU A 205 10.58 -7.67 -31.38
N LEU A 206 10.97 -7.10 -30.24
CA LEU A 206 12.38 -6.82 -29.94
C LEU A 206 13.25 -8.08 -29.96
N ASP A 207 14.44 -7.97 -30.55
CA ASP A 207 15.50 -8.98 -30.45
C ASP A 207 16.22 -8.87 -29.10
N VAL A 208 15.89 -9.80 -28.21
CA VAL A 208 16.52 -9.97 -26.90
C VAL A 208 17.33 -11.26 -26.81
N GLN A 209 17.78 -11.81 -27.95
CA GLN A 209 18.49 -13.07 -27.94
C GLN A 209 19.86 -12.96 -27.28
N ASN A 210 20.57 -11.84 -27.37
CA ASN A 210 21.96 -11.75 -26.88
C ASN A 210 22.11 -10.90 -25.62
N CYS A 211 21.29 -9.89 -25.45
CA CYS A 211 21.33 -8.95 -24.33
C CYS A 211 19.91 -8.51 -23.95
N SER A 212 19.81 -7.82 -22.82
CA SER A 212 18.55 -7.18 -22.43
C SER A 212 18.30 -5.95 -23.31
N TYR A 213 17.04 -5.59 -23.45
CA TYR A 213 16.62 -4.36 -24.11
C TYR A 213 16.00 -3.41 -23.09
N SER A 214 16.31 -2.13 -23.11
CA SER A 214 15.72 -1.15 -22.19
C SER A 214 15.04 -0.01 -22.95
N LEU A 215 13.82 0.29 -22.49
CA LEU A 215 12.93 1.29 -23.03
C LEU A 215 12.56 2.28 -21.92
N ALA A 216 12.49 3.55 -22.26
CA ALA A 216 11.95 4.59 -21.39
C ALA A 216 10.58 5.05 -21.90
N VAL A 217 9.64 5.23 -20.98
CA VAL A 217 8.37 5.92 -21.20
C VAL A 217 8.38 7.21 -20.38
N THR A 218 8.58 8.34 -21.03
CA THR A 218 8.79 9.63 -20.39
C THR A 218 7.48 10.42 -20.32
N ALA A 219 7.17 10.98 -19.16
CA ALA A 219 6.05 11.89 -18.98
C ALA A 219 6.22 12.78 -17.74
N PRO A 220 5.76 14.04 -17.77
CA PRO A 220 5.82 14.89 -16.59
C PRO A 220 4.99 14.31 -15.43
N TRP A 221 5.27 14.79 -14.22
CA TRP A 221 4.49 14.43 -13.04
C TRP A 221 2.99 14.64 -13.26
N GLY A 222 2.17 13.63 -12.91
CA GLY A 222 0.71 13.72 -12.98
C GLY A 222 0.07 13.35 -14.32
N HIS A 223 0.85 12.99 -15.35
CA HIS A 223 0.33 12.60 -16.67
C HIS A 223 -0.18 11.16 -16.78
N GLY A 224 -0.19 10.41 -15.67
CA GLY A 224 -0.74 9.05 -15.61
C GLY A 224 0.23 7.92 -15.95
N LYS A 225 1.53 8.05 -15.59
CA LYS A 225 2.55 6.99 -15.78
C LYS A 225 2.12 5.64 -15.17
N THR A 226 1.76 5.62 -13.90
CA THR A 226 1.29 4.40 -13.21
C THR A 226 -0.03 3.87 -13.79
N SER A 227 -0.95 4.76 -14.20
CA SER A 227 -2.16 4.37 -14.95
C SER A 227 -1.83 3.68 -16.27
N PHE A 228 -0.85 4.20 -17.01
CA PHE A 228 -0.34 3.60 -18.23
C PHE A 228 0.30 2.24 -17.98
N ILE A 229 1.12 2.11 -16.92
CA ILE A 229 1.74 0.84 -16.52
C ILE A 229 0.67 -0.24 -16.30
N ASN A 230 -0.40 0.06 -15.55
CA ASN A 230 -1.48 -0.91 -15.33
C ASN A 230 -2.14 -1.36 -16.65
N LEU A 231 -2.34 -0.44 -17.61
CA LEU A 231 -2.89 -0.78 -18.93
C LEU A 231 -1.89 -1.58 -19.79
N PHE A 232 -0.60 -1.25 -19.67
CA PHE A 232 0.49 -1.92 -20.36
C PHE A 232 0.68 -3.35 -19.86
N GLU A 233 0.59 -3.58 -18.55
CA GLU A 233 0.54 -4.91 -17.95
C GLU A 233 -0.62 -5.73 -18.50
N LYS A 234 -1.81 -5.11 -18.59
CA LYS A 234 -3.00 -5.76 -19.15
C LYS A 234 -2.85 -6.18 -20.60
N ALA A 235 -2.09 -5.42 -21.38
CA ALA A 235 -1.82 -5.78 -22.76
C ALA A 235 -1.03 -7.10 -22.90
N PHE A 236 -0.43 -7.61 -21.81
CA PHE A 236 0.28 -8.90 -21.77
C PHE A 236 -0.51 -10.07 -21.18
N GLU A 237 -1.75 -9.88 -20.66
CA GLU A 237 -2.50 -10.95 -19.97
C GLU A 237 -2.67 -12.25 -20.79
N ASN A 238 -2.68 -12.15 -22.13
CA ASN A 238 -2.80 -13.30 -23.05
C ASN A 238 -1.54 -13.54 -23.89
N GLN A 239 -0.39 -13.01 -23.47
CA GLN A 239 0.90 -13.14 -24.15
C GLN A 239 1.84 -14.01 -23.31
N PRO A 240 2.81 -14.71 -23.92
CA PRO A 240 3.82 -15.48 -23.19
C PRO A 240 4.85 -14.54 -22.57
N VAL A 241 4.44 -13.78 -21.54
CA VAL A 241 5.23 -12.75 -20.89
C VAL A 241 5.12 -12.85 -19.38
N ILE A 242 6.28 -12.85 -18.70
CA ILE A 242 6.40 -12.71 -17.26
C ILE A 242 6.64 -11.23 -16.96
N VAL A 243 5.64 -10.57 -16.39
CA VAL A 243 5.77 -9.17 -15.98
C VAL A 243 6.28 -9.07 -14.53
N VAL A 244 7.35 -8.32 -14.32
CA VAL A 244 7.99 -8.10 -13.02
C VAL A 244 7.98 -6.61 -12.71
N ASN A 245 7.15 -6.20 -11.75
CA ASN A 245 7.05 -4.80 -11.33
C ASN A 245 8.04 -4.49 -10.22
N PHE A 246 8.90 -3.51 -10.45
CA PHE A 246 9.89 -3.03 -9.50
C PHE A 246 9.70 -1.53 -9.22
N THR A 247 9.38 -1.19 -7.98
CA THR A 247 9.19 0.20 -7.54
C THR A 247 10.23 0.52 -6.47
N PRO A 248 11.41 1.06 -6.85
CA PRO A 248 12.51 1.27 -5.92
C PRO A 248 12.15 2.24 -4.78
N TRP A 249 11.25 3.18 -5.04
CA TRP A 249 10.77 4.18 -4.07
C TRP A 249 10.14 3.57 -2.81
N LEU A 250 9.70 2.31 -2.86
CA LEU A 250 9.13 1.62 -1.69
C LEU A 250 10.21 1.07 -0.74
N LEU A 251 11.49 1.17 -1.10
CA LEU A 251 12.60 0.70 -0.29
C LEU A 251 12.99 1.75 0.76
N ASN A 252 13.61 1.30 1.84
CA ASN A 252 14.24 2.23 2.78
C ASN A 252 15.43 2.91 2.08
N PRO A 253 15.73 4.18 2.35
CA PRO A 253 16.85 4.88 1.71
C PRO A 253 18.22 4.18 1.89
N ASP A 254 18.42 3.50 3.02
CA ASP A 254 19.67 2.77 3.30
C ASP A 254 19.71 1.35 2.68
N ALA A 255 18.62 0.91 2.03
CA ALA A 255 18.55 -0.41 1.44
C ALA A 255 19.16 -0.43 0.03
N SER A 256 19.96 -1.46 -0.27
CA SER A 256 20.46 -1.64 -1.64
C SER A 256 19.31 -1.96 -2.61
N ILE A 257 19.14 -1.07 -3.60
CA ILE A 257 18.19 -1.24 -4.70
C ILE A 257 18.57 -2.47 -5.54
N THR A 258 19.87 -2.67 -5.76
CA THR A 258 20.42 -3.84 -6.47
C THR A 258 20.00 -5.15 -5.82
N LYS A 259 20.17 -5.24 -4.49
CA LYS A 259 19.78 -6.44 -3.74
C LYS A 259 18.28 -6.68 -3.80
N ALA A 260 17.49 -5.63 -3.58
CA ALA A 260 16.04 -5.71 -3.65
C ALA A 260 15.55 -6.18 -5.02
N PHE A 261 16.13 -5.65 -6.10
CA PHE A 261 15.84 -6.04 -7.47
C PHE A 261 16.09 -7.52 -7.73
N TYR A 262 17.30 -8.03 -7.41
CA TYR A 262 17.64 -9.43 -7.68
C TYR A 262 16.84 -10.41 -6.80
N MET A 263 16.57 -10.04 -5.55
CA MET A 263 15.70 -10.84 -4.67
C MET A 263 14.27 -10.91 -5.23
N LEU A 264 13.73 -9.78 -5.70
CA LEU A 264 12.42 -9.72 -6.34
C LEU A 264 12.38 -10.63 -7.57
N LEU A 265 13.33 -10.46 -8.50
CA LEU A 265 13.43 -11.25 -9.72
C LEU A 265 13.56 -12.75 -9.42
N ALA A 266 14.40 -13.13 -8.45
CA ALA A 266 14.55 -14.51 -8.03
C ALA A 266 13.27 -15.09 -7.41
N ASN A 267 12.48 -14.28 -6.69
CA ASN A 267 11.22 -14.72 -6.10
C ASN A 267 10.14 -14.96 -7.18
N TYR A 268 10.01 -14.07 -8.17
CA TYR A 268 9.12 -14.30 -9.32
C TYR A 268 9.50 -15.59 -10.05
N LEU A 269 10.79 -15.79 -10.32
CA LEU A 269 11.28 -16.94 -11.05
C LEU A 269 11.27 -18.24 -10.22
N MET A 270 11.10 -18.17 -8.89
CA MET A 270 11.07 -19.37 -8.05
C MET A 270 9.87 -20.27 -8.35
N GLY A 271 8.71 -19.68 -8.66
CA GLY A 271 7.50 -20.40 -9.03
C GLY A 271 7.53 -20.96 -10.46
N ILE A 272 8.37 -20.39 -11.33
CA ILE A 272 8.46 -20.71 -12.75
C ILE A 272 9.60 -21.70 -13.01
N ASN A 273 10.82 -21.34 -12.61
CA ASN A 273 12.00 -22.16 -12.77
C ASN A 273 12.97 -21.97 -11.60
N ARG A 274 12.91 -22.90 -10.64
CA ARG A 274 13.76 -22.90 -9.44
C ARG A 274 15.26 -22.87 -9.74
N ARG A 275 15.70 -23.46 -10.86
CA ARG A 275 17.12 -23.45 -11.25
C ARG A 275 17.56 -22.03 -11.60
N ILE A 276 16.76 -21.29 -12.37
CA ILE A 276 17.05 -19.90 -12.73
C ILE A 276 17.04 -19.02 -11.49
N ALA A 277 16.03 -19.15 -10.62
CA ALA A 277 15.96 -18.41 -9.36
C ALA A 277 17.21 -18.61 -8.50
N ASN A 278 17.71 -19.85 -8.38
CA ASN A 278 18.93 -20.15 -7.63
C ASN A 278 20.19 -19.57 -8.30
N LEU A 279 20.27 -19.56 -9.64
CA LEU A 279 21.37 -18.93 -10.36
C LEU A 279 21.40 -17.41 -10.11
N ILE A 280 20.24 -16.77 -10.11
CA ILE A 280 20.12 -15.33 -9.81
C ILE A 280 20.54 -15.02 -8.37
N LYS A 281 20.12 -15.85 -7.39
CA LYS A 281 20.58 -15.69 -6.00
C LYS A 281 22.10 -15.84 -5.88
N LYS A 282 22.67 -16.85 -6.53
CA LYS A 282 24.13 -17.04 -6.56
C LYS A 282 24.84 -15.86 -7.21
N TYR A 283 24.28 -15.29 -8.27
CA TYR A 283 24.81 -14.10 -8.92
C TYR A 283 24.78 -12.88 -7.99
N LEU A 284 23.67 -12.67 -7.28
CA LEU A 284 23.53 -11.64 -6.26
C LEU A 284 24.57 -11.80 -5.13
N ASP A 285 24.77 -13.01 -4.61
CA ASP A 285 25.73 -13.25 -3.52
C ASP A 285 27.16 -12.81 -3.90
N ILE A 286 27.54 -13.02 -5.17
CA ILE A 286 28.85 -12.60 -5.70
C ILE A 286 28.89 -11.09 -5.93
N LEU A 287 27.81 -10.49 -6.44
CA LEU A 287 27.70 -9.04 -6.60
C LEU A 287 27.78 -8.30 -5.26
N ASP A 288 27.02 -8.76 -4.25
CA ASP A 288 27.03 -8.21 -2.89
C ASP A 288 28.43 -8.33 -2.26
N ALA A 289 29.12 -9.47 -2.48
CA ALA A 289 30.48 -9.65 -1.99
C ALA A 289 31.47 -8.66 -2.61
N LYS A 290 31.33 -8.38 -3.92
CA LYS A 290 32.15 -7.41 -4.65
C LYS A 290 31.90 -5.98 -4.19
N LEU A 291 30.63 -5.62 -3.93
CA LEU A 291 30.23 -4.28 -3.49
C LEU A 291 30.63 -4.00 -2.02
N ASN A 292 30.42 -4.95 -1.11
CA ASN A 292 30.57 -4.71 0.34
C ASN A 292 31.99 -4.94 0.87
N TYR A 293 32.76 -5.86 0.30
CA TYR A 293 34.05 -6.24 0.87
C TYR A 293 35.26 -5.67 0.11
N GLY A 294 35.06 -5.05 -1.05
CA GLY A 294 36.17 -4.52 -1.86
C GLY A 294 37.16 -5.62 -2.31
N ILE A 295 36.77 -6.89 -2.22
CA ILE A 295 37.61 -8.04 -2.54
C ILE A 295 37.58 -8.23 -4.06
N SER A 296 38.27 -7.34 -4.78
CA SER A 296 38.45 -7.43 -6.23
C SER A 296 39.36 -8.58 -6.67
N ASN A 297 40.13 -9.16 -5.74
CA ASN A 297 41.25 -10.06 -6.07
C ASN A 297 41.00 -11.55 -5.75
N ILE A 298 39.87 -11.92 -5.13
CA ILE A 298 39.57 -13.32 -4.75
C ILE A 298 38.34 -13.89 -5.48
N LEU A 299 37.50 -13.03 -6.08
CA LEU A 299 36.37 -13.44 -6.91
C LEU A 299 36.70 -13.12 -8.36
N ASP A 300 37.15 -14.14 -9.11
CA ASP A 300 37.50 -14.00 -10.53
C ASP A 300 36.32 -13.42 -11.32
N ASN A 301 36.51 -12.31 -12.06
CA ASN A 301 35.47 -11.74 -12.94
C ASN A 301 34.97 -12.77 -13.98
N GLU A 302 35.79 -13.77 -14.32
CA GLU A 302 35.40 -14.92 -15.15
C GLU A 302 34.25 -15.72 -14.52
N SER A 303 34.22 -15.84 -13.19
CA SER A 303 33.15 -16.53 -12.47
C SER A 303 31.81 -15.77 -12.58
N LEU A 304 31.83 -14.44 -12.56
CA LEU A 304 30.63 -13.62 -12.64
C LEU A 304 30.05 -13.63 -14.07
N ASN A 305 30.91 -13.46 -15.07
CA ASN A 305 30.52 -13.56 -16.49
C ASN A 305 29.97 -14.94 -16.82
N SER A 306 30.61 -16.02 -16.34
CA SER A 306 30.11 -17.38 -16.59
C SER A 306 28.74 -17.65 -15.95
N ILE A 307 28.46 -17.08 -14.76
CA ILE A 307 27.14 -17.19 -14.12
C ILE A 307 26.11 -16.36 -14.90
N GLN A 308 26.44 -15.14 -15.31
CA GLN A 308 25.59 -14.31 -16.15
C GLN A 308 25.26 -15.01 -17.48
N ASP A 309 26.23 -15.63 -18.13
CA ASP A 309 26.03 -16.44 -19.35
C ASP A 309 25.12 -17.63 -19.09
N ASN A 310 25.25 -18.29 -17.95
CA ASN A 310 24.38 -19.41 -17.56
C ASN A 310 22.95 -18.94 -17.27
N ILE A 311 22.77 -17.76 -16.67
CA ILE A 311 21.46 -17.13 -16.49
C ILE A 311 20.86 -16.84 -17.86
N SER A 312 21.59 -16.14 -18.73
CA SER A 312 21.15 -15.83 -20.10
C SER A 312 20.77 -17.07 -20.89
N LYS A 313 21.62 -18.13 -20.89
CA LYS A 313 21.31 -19.41 -21.56
C LYS A 313 20.06 -20.09 -20.99
N SER A 314 19.79 -19.94 -19.70
CA SER A 314 18.62 -20.53 -19.07
C SER A 314 17.36 -19.71 -19.34
N LEU A 315 17.45 -18.38 -19.35
CA LEU A 315 16.37 -17.47 -19.69
C LEU A 315 15.97 -17.55 -21.17
N LYS A 316 16.93 -17.76 -22.09
CA LYS A 316 16.64 -18.02 -23.52
C LYS A 316 15.80 -19.28 -23.75
N LYS A 317 15.83 -20.24 -22.81
CA LYS A 317 15.08 -21.50 -22.92
C LYS A 317 13.66 -21.39 -22.35
N LEU A 318 13.31 -20.24 -21.77
CA LEU A 318 11.93 -19.97 -21.38
C LEU A 318 11.13 -19.63 -22.64
N ASP A 319 9.93 -20.20 -22.76
CA ASP A 319 8.97 -19.84 -23.80
C ASP A 319 8.39 -18.43 -23.58
N GLU A 320 8.49 -17.93 -22.34
CA GLU A 320 7.97 -16.65 -21.91
C GLU A 320 9.08 -15.58 -21.86
N ARG A 321 8.78 -14.38 -22.35
CA ARG A 321 9.67 -13.21 -22.27
C ARG A 321 9.55 -12.54 -20.91
N ILE A 322 10.65 -12.07 -20.32
CA ILE A 322 10.59 -11.33 -19.06
C ILE A 322 10.52 -9.83 -19.36
N VAL A 323 9.46 -9.17 -18.90
CA VAL A 323 9.31 -7.71 -18.96
C VAL A 323 9.41 -7.15 -17.55
N ILE A 324 10.46 -6.37 -17.29
CA ILE A 324 10.71 -5.73 -16.01
C ILE A 324 10.25 -4.28 -16.11
N ILE A 325 9.19 -3.93 -15.40
CA ILE A 325 8.67 -2.57 -15.35
C ILE A 325 9.26 -1.87 -14.13
N ILE A 326 9.84 -0.69 -14.34
CA ILE A 326 10.39 0.15 -13.26
C ILE A 326 9.59 1.46 -13.20
N ASP A 327 8.93 1.70 -12.07
CA ASP A 327 8.11 2.91 -11.83
C ASP A 327 8.69 3.78 -10.71
N ASP A 328 8.23 5.03 -10.63
CA ASP A 328 8.58 6.02 -9.60
C ASP A 328 10.10 6.29 -9.47
N ILE A 329 10.86 6.22 -10.57
CA ILE A 329 12.29 6.59 -10.58
C ILE A 329 12.45 8.09 -10.28
N ASP A 330 11.50 8.92 -10.70
CA ASP A 330 11.46 10.37 -10.46
C ASP A 330 11.12 10.77 -9.01
N ARG A 331 11.13 9.81 -8.07
CA ARG A 331 11.11 10.09 -6.63
C ARG A 331 12.42 9.77 -5.92
N LEU A 332 13.35 9.14 -6.61
CA LEU A 332 14.61 8.68 -6.04
C LEU A 332 15.66 9.79 -5.97
N SER A 333 16.61 9.66 -5.06
CA SER A 333 17.79 10.51 -5.00
C SER A 333 18.71 10.27 -6.21
N SER A 334 19.65 11.19 -6.45
CA SER A 334 20.63 11.07 -7.54
C SER A 334 21.44 9.76 -7.46
N GLU A 335 21.85 9.34 -6.26
CA GLU A 335 22.59 8.09 -6.04
C GLU A 335 21.74 6.85 -6.35
N GLU A 336 20.48 6.87 -5.92
CA GLU A 336 19.50 5.80 -6.14
C GLU A 336 19.16 5.66 -7.64
N ILE A 337 18.97 6.78 -8.36
CA ILE A 337 18.78 6.80 -9.82
C ILE A 337 19.97 6.13 -10.51
N LEU A 338 21.20 6.47 -10.12
CA LEU A 338 22.42 5.88 -10.66
C LEU A 338 22.53 4.37 -10.35
N GLU A 339 22.03 3.91 -9.20
CA GLU A 339 21.95 2.48 -8.90
C GLU A 339 20.95 1.77 -9.83
N VAL A 340 19.75 2.32 -10.01
CA VAL A 340 18.74 1.77 -10.96
C VAL A 340 19.31 1.69 -12.37
N PHE A 341 19.97 2.74 -12.85
CA PHE A 341 20.56 2.78 -14.19
C PHE A 341 21.70 1.77 -14.37
N ARG A 342 22.52 1.55 -13.33
CA ARG A 342 23.54 0.48 -13.32
C ARG A 342 22.93 -0.92 -13.37
N ILE A 343 21.73 -1.13 -12.83
CA ILE A 343 21.02 -2.41 -12.98
C ILE A 343 20.59 -2.60 -14.44
N ILE A 344 19.89 -1.61 -15.02
CA ILE A 344 19.31 -1.69 -16.36
C ILE A 344 20.36 -2.03 -17.44
N ARG A 345 21.53 -1.37 -17.41
CA ARG A 345 22.57 -1.59 -18.43
C ARG A 345 23.78 -2.38 -18.00
N GLY A 346 24.10 -2.38 -16.71
CA GLY A 346 25.31 -3.01 -16.19
C GLY A 346 25.05 -4.44 -15.74
N SER A 347 24.50 -4.59 -14.54
CA SER A 347 24.48 -5.88 -13.86
C SER A 347 23.40 -6.84 -14.38
N ALA A 348 22.25 -6.33 -14.82
CA ALA A 348 21.12 -7.18 -15.22
C ALA A 348 20.98 -7.32 -16.75
N ASN A 349 22.10 -7.34 -17.46
CA ASN A 349 22.13 -7.56 -18.90
C ASN A 349 21.98 -9.06 -19.22
N PHE A 350 20.74 -9.54 -19.29
CA PHE A 350 20.42 -10.92 -19.60
C PHE A 350 19.60 -11.06 -20.88
N SER A 351 19.75 -12.18 -21.57
CA SER A 351 18.90 -12.53 -22.71
C SER A 351 17.46 -12.79 -22.29
N ASN A 352 16.51 -12.57 -23.22
CA ASN A 352 15.07 -12.73 -23.02
C ASN A 352 14.48 -11.79 -21.94
N VAL A 353 15.13 -10.65 -21.69
CA VAL A 353 14.70 -9.62 -20.73
C VAL A 353 14.51 -8.27 -21.42
N VAL A 354 13.40 -7.62 -21.14
CA VAL A 354 13.09 -6.25 -21.57
C VAL A 354 12.82 -5.39 -20.33
N PHE A 355 13.53 -4.28 -20.17
CA PHE A 355 13.27 -3.25 -19.17
C PHE A 355 12.37 -2.17 -19.75
N VAL A 356 11.32 -1.78 -19.03
CA VAL A 356 10.46 -0.64 -19.36
C VAL A 356 10.43 0.29 -18.15
N SER A 357 11.06 1.45 -18.24
CA SER A 357 11.15 2.41 -17.15
C SER A 357 10.25 3.61 -17.42
N CYS A 358 9.42 3.98 -16.45
CA CYS A 358 8.59 5.17 -16.52
C CYS A 358 9.13 6.25 -15.57
N PHE A 359 9.37 7.47 -16.07
CA PHE A 359 9.90 8.56 -15.27
C PHE A 359 9.64 9.94 -15.90
N ASP A 360 9.82 11.00 -15.11
CA ASP A 360 9.88 12.38 -15.61
C ASP A 360 11.30 12.69 -16.09
N LYS A 361 11.47 12.89 -17.40
CA LYS A 361 12.77 13.14 -18.00
C LYS A 361 13.45 14.39 -17.46
N LYS A 362 12.70 15.48 -17.27
CA LYS A 362 13.26 16.76 -16.79
C LYS A 362 13.78 16.61 -15.37
N TYR A 363 12.99 15.97 -14.51
CA TYR A 363 13.40 15.69 -13.15
C TYR A 363 14.69 14.88 -13.09
N ILE A 364 14.81 13.80 -13.89
CA ILE A 364 16.03 12.98 -13.92
C ILE A 364 17.24 13.78 -14.42
N GLU A 365 17.07 14.61 -15.44
CA GLU A 365 18.14 15.49 -15.94
C GLU A 365 18.60 16.50 -14.88
N GLU A 366 17.66 17.09 -14.13
CA GLU A 366 17.94 18.02 -13.03
C GLU A 366 18.60 17.33 -11.84
N ALA A 367 18.06 16.20 -11.39
CA ALA A 367 18.60 15.43 -10.26
C ALA A 367 20.03 14.94 -10.53
N LEU A 368 20.37 14.65 -11.78
CA LEU A 368 21.70 14.18 -12.15
C LEU A 368 22.66 15.30 -12.57
N HIS A 369 22.20 16.54 -12.66
CA HIS A 369 22.97 17.68 -13.17
C HIS A 369 24.30 17.88 -12.42
N ASP A 370 24.26 17.80 -11.09
CA ASP A 370 25.42 18.07 -10.23
C ASP A 370 26.28 16.82 -9.97
N SER A 371 25.81 15.64 -10.38
CA SER A 371 26.45 14.36 -10.04
C SER A 371 27.68 14.02 -10.89
N SER A 372 27.84 14.62 -12.09
CA SER A 372 29.13 14.69 -12.81
C SER A 372 29.10 15.53 -14.10
N GLU A 373 30.18 16.27 -14.36
CA GLU A 373 30.40 17.12 -15.55
C GLU A 373 30.32 16.38 -16.90
N ALA A 374 30.52 15.05 -16.90
CA ALA A 374 30.48 14.18 -18.09
C ALA A 374 29.05 13.70 -18.47
N LEU A 375 28.04 14.08 -17.69
CA LEU A 375 26.65 13.58 -17.78
C LEU A 375 25.69 14.57 -18.46
N LYS A 376 26.21 15.59 -19.14
CA LYS A 376 25.43 16.62 -19.85
C LYS A 376 24.46 15.99 -20.86
N LYS A 377 23.15 16.31 -20.72
CA LYS A 377 21.98 16.14 -21.63
C LYS A 377 21.75 14.81 -22.38
N THR A 378 22.77 14.01 -22.69
CA THR A 378 22.69 12.73 -23.41
C THR A 378 22.86 11.51 -22.50
N TYR A 379 22.75 11.68 -21.18
CA TYR A 379 22.97 10.59 -20.23
C TYR A 379 21.91 9.49 -20.33
N ILE A 380 20.63 9.86 -20.46
CA ILE A 380 19.50 8.92 -20.54
C ILE A 380 19.65 8.00 -21.77
N GLU A 381 20.11 8.52 -22.91
CA GLU A 381 20.35 7.77 -24.15
C GLU A 381 21.37 6.62 -23.97
N LYS A 382 22.28 6.72 -22.99
CA LYS A 382 23.22 5.63 -22.67
C LYS A 382 22.54 4.46 -21.97
N PHE A 383 21.42 4.69 -21.28
CA PHE A 383 20.71 3.66 -20.51
C PHE A 383 19.52 3.07 -21.22
N PHE A 384 18.88 3.80 -22.13
CA PHE A 384 17.67 3.35 -22.82
C PHE A 384 17.91 3.30 -24.33
N GLN A 385 17.74 2.13 -24.94
CA GLN A 385 17.84 1.98 -26.40
C GLN A 385 16.69 2.69 -27.12
N LEU A 386 15.51 2.71 -26.51
CA LEU A 386 14.33 3.39 -27.05
C LEU A 386 13.72 4.31 -25.99
N GLU A 387 13.28 5.47 -26.43
CA GLU A 387 12.54 6.43 -25.60
C GLU A 387 11.22 6.75 -26.29
N PHE A 388 10.13 6.66 -25.54
CA PHE A 388 8.81 7.09 -25.98
C PHE A 388 8.26 8.12 -25.00
N SER A 389 7.69 9.21 -25.49
CA SER A 389 6.91 10.10 -24.65
C SER A 389 5.48 9.59 -24.54
N LEU A 390 4.95 9.54 -23.32
CA LEU A 390 3.54 9.28 -23.13
C LEU A 390 2.73 10.37 -23.86
N PRO A 391 1.69 10.03 -24.65
CA PRO A 391 0.92 11.03 -25.37
C PRO A 391 0.40 12.14 -24.44
N GLN A 392 0.05 13.31 -24.95
CA GLN A 392 -0.68 14.27 -24.12
C GLN A 392 -2.12 13.78 -23.91
N TYR A 393 -2.73 14.14 -22.79
CA TYR A 393 -4.13 13.81 -22.53
C TYR A 393 -5.03 14.71 -23.39
N ASP A 394 -6.18 14.19 -23.82
CA ASP A 394 -7.17 14.98 -24.55
C ASP A 394 -7.99 15.84 -23.58
N LYS A 395 -8.20 17.11 -23.93
CA LYS A 395 -9.07 18.05 -23.21
C LYS A 395 -10.51 17.56 -23.15
N ASN A 396 -10.97 16.82 -24.16
CA ASN A 396 -12.30 16.20 -24.09
C ASN A 396 -12.37 15.10 -23.04
N GLY A 397 -11.27 14.38 -22.80
CA GLY A 397 -11.16 13.41 -21.71
C GLY A 397 -11.26 14.08 -20.33
N LEU A 398 -10.61 15.23 -20.15
CA LEU A 398 -10.75 16.04 -18.92
C LEU A 398 -12.19 16.51 -18.72
N ARG A 399 -12.82 17.04 -19.77
CA ARG A 399 -14.22 17.50 -19.71
C ARG A 399 -15.19 16.37 -19.41
N THR A 400 -14.99 15.20 -20.02
CA THR A 400 -15.80 14.01 -19.77
C THR A 400 -15.66 13.57 -18.31
N ASN A 401 -14.44 13.56 -17.76
CA ASN A 401 -14.22 13.29 -16.34
C ASN A 401 -14.93 14.30 -15.42
N ALA A 402 -14.81 15.59 -15.72
CA ALA A 402 -15.46 16.65 -14.95
C ALA A 402 -16.99 16.52 -14.98
N THR A 403 -17.55 16.23 -16.16
CA THR A 403 -18.99 16.06 -16.36
C THR A 403 -19.50 14.84 -15.60
N ASN A 404 -18.87 13.67 -15.78
CA ASN A 404 -19.26 12.44 -15.11
C ASN A 404 -19.20 12.57 -13.58
N PHE A 405 -18.22 13.31 -13.07
CA PHE A 405 -18.14 13.58 -11.65
C PHE A 405 -19.25 14.52 -11.18
N ALA A 406 -19.47 15.63 -11.88
CA ALA A 406 -20.52 16.61 -11.58
C ALA A 406 -21.91 15.98 -11.55
N GLU A 407 -22.22 15.08 -12.48
CA GLU A 407 -23.49 14.35 -12.52
C GLU A 407 -23.76 13.54 -11.24
N ASN A 408 -22.71 13.12 -10.53
CA ASN A 408 -22.86 12.39 -9.28
C ASN A 408 -23.14 13.32 -8.09
N TRP A 409 -22.34 14.38 -7.88
CA TRP A 409 -22.46 15.23 -6.69
C TRP A 409 -23.46 16.39 -6.84
N LEU A 410 -23.87 16.75 -8.06
CA LEU A 410 -24.96 17.71 -8.33
C LEU A 410 -26.30 17.03 -8.65
N LYS A 411 -26.41 15.72 -8.42
CA LYS A 411 -27.62 14.94 -8.77
C LYS A 411 -28.92 15.54 -8.23
N THR A 412 -28.87 16.18 -7.06
CA THR A 412 -30.04 16.79 -6.40
C THR A 412 -30.37 18.20 -6.88
N ARG A 413 -29.50 18.83 -7.71
CA ARG A 413 -29.66 20.19 -8.23
C ARG A 413 -29.35 20.25 -9.73
N PRO A 414 -30.32 19.83 -10.58
CA PRO A 414 -30.12 19.79 -12.03
C PRO A 414 -29.85 21.18 -12.63
N GLU A 415 -30.37 22.25 -12.03
CA GLU A 415 -30.10 23.63 -12.47
C GLU A 415 -28.59 23.96 -12.36
N ASP A 416 -27.98 23.66 -11.21
CA ASP A 416 -26.54 23.90 -10.99
C ASP A 416 -25.67 22.96 -11.82
N LEU A 417 -26.13 21.73 -12.09
CA LEU A 417 -25.46 20.80 -13.01
C LEU A 417 -25.41 21.37 -14.44
N GLU A 418 -26.50 21.93 -14.94
CA GLU A 418 -26.52 22.53 -16.28
C GLU A 418 -25.64 23.79 -16.35
N ILE A 419 -25.65 24.64 -15.31
CA ILE A 419 -24.73 25.79 -15.23
C ILE A 419 -23.27 25.33 -15.24
N PHE A 420 -22.93 24.30 -14.47
CA PHE A 420 -21.56 23.75 -14.46
C PHE A 420 -21.18 23.14 -15.80
N LYS A 421 -22.08 22.38 -16.43
CA LYS A 421 -21.88 21.82 -17.78
C LYS A 421 -21.68 22.91 -18.82
N GLU A 422 -22.39 24.03 -18.70
CA GLU A 422 -22.19 25.20 -19.55
C GLU A 422 -20.84 25.85 -19.31
N TYR A 423 -20.46 26.06 -18.04
CA TYR A 423 -19.18 26.65 -17.63
C TYR A 423 -17.97 25.91 -18.20
N ILE A 424 -17.96 24.57 -18.19
CA ILE A 424 -16.84 23.76 -18.70
C ILE A 424 -16.84 23.58 -20.24
N LYS A 425 -17.79 24.16 -20.97
CA LYS A 425 -17.76 24.15 -22.44
C LYS A 425 -16.64 25.06 -22.95
N PRO A 426 -16.06 24.76 -24.13
CA PRO A 426 -15.03 25.61 -24.74
C PRO A 426 -15.42 27.08 -24.94
N SER A 427 -16.72 27.40 -24.96
CA SER A 427 -17.27 28.74 -25.18
C SER A 427 -17.98 29.33 -23.94
N GLY A 428 -17.98 28.62 -22.81
CA GLY A 428 -18.78 28.96 -21.63
C GLY A 428 -18.00 29.54 -20.46
N SER A 429 -16.68 29.67 -20.55
CA SER A 429 -15.87 30.20 -19.44
C SER A 429 -15.96 31.73 -19.36
N PHE A 430 -15.98 32.25 -18.12
CA PHE A 430 -15.93 33.69 -17.83
C PHE A 430 -14.57 34.31 -18.21
N PHE A 431 -13.51 33.49 -18.39
CA PHE A 431 -12.15 33.93 -18.70
C PHE A 431 -11.94 34.43 -20.14
N GLY A 432 -12.99 34.51 -20.97
CA GLY A 432 -12.92 34.91 -22.38
C GLY A 432 -12.97 33.70 -23.32
N SER A 433 -12.44 33.84 -24.54
CA SER A 433 -12.46 32.79 -25.57
C SER A 433 -11.58 31.55 -25.28
N GLN A 434 -11.20 31.33 -24.01
CA GLN A 434 -10.28 30.28 -23.58
C GLN A 434 -11.02 29.23 -22.76
N ASP A 435 -10.73 27.95 -23.05
CA ASP A 435 -11.40 26.80 -22.44
C ASP A 435 -10.88 26.61 -21.02
N VAL A 436 -11.76 26.35 -20.04
CA VAL A 436 -11.36 26.05 -18.65
C VAL A 436 -10.35 24.89 -18.61
N MET A 437 -10.48 23.94 -19.54
CA MET A 437 -9.58 22.80 -19.65
C MET A 437 -8.14 23.19 -20.01
N ASP A 438 -7.90 24.40 -20.52
CA ASP A 438 -6.58 24.89 -20.94
C ASP A 438 -5.66 25.19 -19.76
N TYR A 439 -6.23 25.42 -18.59
CA TYR A 439 -5.49 25.80 -17.38
C TYR A 439 -5.05 24.59 -16.54
N PHE A 440 -5.45 23.37 -16.91
CA PHE A 440 -4.99 22.16 -16.23
C PHE A 440 -3.78 21.58 -16.98
N ASP A 441 -2.62 21.56 -16.33
CA ASP A 441 -1.40 20.95 -16.88
C ASP A 441 -1.45 19.42 -16.82
N ASN A 442 -2.30 18.85 -15.96
CA ASN A 442 -2.46 17.41 -15.83
C ASN A 442 -3.82 17.02 -15.22
N PRO A 443 -4.28 15.76 -15.44
CA PRO A 443 -5.53 15.26 -14.88
C PRO A 443 -5.63 15.38 -13.36
N ARG A 444 -4.51 15.28 -12.65
CA ARG A 444 -4.49 15.38 -11.18
C ARG A 444 -4.89 16.77 -10.69
N GLN A 445 -4.49 17.84 -11.38
CA GLN A 445 -4.96 19.19 -11.05
C GLN A 445 -6.49 19.30 -11.20
N LEU A 446 -7.07 18.72 -12.25
CA LEU A 446 -8.52 18.65 -12.44
C LEU A 446 -9.19 17.94 -11.26
N LEU A 447 -8.70 16.76 -10.86
CA LEU A 447 -9.28 16.02 -9.74
C LEU A 447 -9.23 16.81 -8.42
N ARG A 448 -8.12 17.55 -8.18
CA ARG A 448 -7.99 18.42 -6.99
C ARG A 448 -8.98 19.57 -7.01
N TRP A 449 -9.15 20.23 -8.16
CA TRP A 449 -10.15 21.29 -8.32
C TRP A 449 -11.57 20.77 -8.10
N LEU A 450 -11.95 19.66 -8.75
CA LEU A 450 -13.28 19.06 -8.60
C LEU A 450 -13.57 18.63 -7.16
N ASN A 451 -12.60 18.02 -6.49
CA ASN A 451 -12.76 17.62 -5.09
C ASN A 451 -12.97 18.84 -4.18
N ASN A 452 -12.15 19.88 -4.33
CA ASN A 452 -12.30 21.12 -3.56
C ASN A 452 -13.64 21.79 -3.85
N LEU A 453 -14.02 21.90 -5.14
CA LEU A 453 -15.28 22.48 -5.57
C LEU A 453 -16.48 21.73 -4.96
N SER A 454 -16.50 20.39 -5.05
CA SER A 454 -17.60 19.59 -4.49
C SER A 454 -17.71 19.78 -2.97
N MET A 455 -16.57 19.86 -2.28
CA MET A 455 -16.52 20.04 -0.83
C MET A 455 -17.01 21.45 -0.44
N THR A 456 -16.51 22.51 -1.07
CA THR A 456 -16.93 23.88 -0.76
C THR A 456 -18.38 24.13 -1.15
N TYR A 457 -18.83 23.61 -2.30
CA TYR A 457 -20.21 23.73 -2.73
C TYR A 457 -21.18 23.07 -1.75
N SER A 458 -20.81 21.91 -1.17
CA SER A 458 -21.65 21.23 -0.18
C SER A 458 -21.98 22.12 1.03
N ALA A 459 -21.09 23.05 1.39
CA ALA A 459 -21.29 23.99 2.49
C ALA A 459 -22.04 25.26 2.08
N LEU A 460 -21.96 25.67 0.81
CA LEU A 460 -22.53 26.91 0.26
C LEU A 460 -23.76 26.69 -0.64
N LYS A 461 -24.28 25.46 -0.66
CA LYS A 461 -25.38 25.02 -1.54
C LYS A 461 -26.61 25.91 -1.33
N GLY A 462 -27.05 26.59 -2.38
CA GLY A 462 -28.19 27.51 -2.35
C GLY A 462 -27.85 28.96 -2.00
N GLU A 463 -26.62 29.25 -1.60
CA GLU A 463 -26.13 30.61 -1.30
C GLU A 463 -25.05 31.10 -2.27
N CYS A 464 -24.61 30.25 -3.20
CA CYS A 464 -23.57 30.59 -4.18
C CYS A 464 -23.99 30.24 -5.61
N HIS A 465 -23.45 30.98 -6.57
CA HIS A 465 -23.45 30.61 -7.98
C HIS A 465 -22.29 29.64 -8.24
N ILE A 466 -22.57 28.47 -8.84
CA ILE A 466 -21.56 27.41 -9.00
C ILE A 466 -20.40 27.82 -9.92
N GLY A 467 -20.65 28.64 -10.94
CA GLY A 467 -19.61 29.17 -11.81
C GLY A 467 -18.61 30.06 -11.05
N ASP A 468 -19.13 30.95 -10.21
CA ASP A 468 -18.29 31.88 -9.42
C ASP A 468 -17.48 31.11 -8.38
N LEU A 469 -18.11 30.10 -7.76
CA LEU A 469 -17.41 29.22 -6.83
C LEU A 469 -16.32 28.40 -7.53
N ALA A 470 -16.61 27.90 -8.74
CA ALA A 470 -15.63 27.23 -9.58
C ALA A 470 -14.42 28.12 -9.88
N ASP A 471 -14.64 29.38 -10.23
CA ASP A 471 -13.58 30.37 -10.48
C ASP A 471 -12.75 30.68 -9.23
N ILE A 472 -13.41 30.82 -8.07
CA ILE A 472 -12.72 31.06 -6.79
C ILE A 472 -11.85 29.86 -6.39
N GLU A 473 -12.39 28.64 -6.48
CA GLU A 473 -11.61 27.42 -6.21
C GLU A 473 -10.48 27.23 -7.23
N PHE A 474 -10.67 27.71 -8.46
CA PHE A 474 -9.65 27.72 -9.50
C PHE A 474 -8.50 28.68 -9.16
N LEU A 475 -8.84 29.91 -8.79
CA LEU A 475 -7.89 30.93 -8.32
C LEU A 475 -7.08 30.42 -7.11
N LYS A 476 -7.76 29.76 -6.17
CA LYS A 476 -7.13 29.17 -4.99
C LYS A 476 -6.18 28.02 -5.33
N LEU A 477 -6.47 27.25 -6.38
CA LEU A 477 -5.60 26.17 -6.85
C LEU A 477 -4.36 26.70 -7.56
N LEU A 478 -4.53 27.66 -8.49
CA LEU A 478 -3.45 28.15 -9.35
C LEU A 478 -2.62 29.28 -8.71
N TYR A 479 -3.28 30.19 -7.99
CA TYR A 479 -2.67 31.40 -7.45
C TYR A 479 -3.03 31.60 -5.97
N PRO A 480 -2.56 30.73 -5.05
CA PRO A 480 -2.92 30.80 -3.63
C PRO A 480 -2.57 32.14 -2.97
N SER A 481 -1.48 32.78 -3.38
CA SER A 481 -1.05 34.10 -2.87
C SER A 481 -2.05 35.21 -3.23
N ILE A 482 -2.59 35.19 -4.44
CA ILE A 482 -3.59 36.14 -4.92
C ILE A 482 -4.93 35.88 -4.23
N TYR A 483 -5.32 34.62 -4.11
CA TYR A 483 -6.51 34.26 -3.33
C TYR A 483 -6.42 34.77 -1.89
N HIS A 484 -5.27 34.57 -1.22
CA HIS A 484 -5.07 35.06 0.13
C HIS A 484 -5.21 36.59 0.20
N LEU A 485 -4.54 37.32 -0.70
CA LEU A 485 -4.60 38.78 -0.77
C LEU A 485 -6.03 39.29 -0.91
N ILE A 486 -6.80 38.71 -1.85
CA ILE A 486 -8.21 39.06 -2.07
C ILE A 486 -9.05 38.74 -0.84
N SER A 487 -8.80 37.61 -0.18
CA SER A 487 -9.58 37.19 0.99
C SER A 487 -9.36 38.08 2.22
N THR A 488 -8.17 38.68 2.37
CA THR A 488 -7.82 39.54 3.52
C THR A 488 -8.13 41.01 3.28
N GLU A 489 -8.01 41.48 2.04
CA GLU A 489 -8.15 42.88 1.65
C GLU A 489 -9.25 43.06 0.60
N PHE A 490 -10.35 42.34 0.77
CA PHE A 490 -11.45 42.27 -0.21
C PHE A 490 -11.96 43.65 -0.64
N ASP A 491 -12.24 44.52 0.34
CA ASP A 491 -12.75 45.89 0.12
C ASP A 491 -11.76 46.80 -0.63
N THR A 492 -10.47 46.41 -0.68
CA THR A 492 -9.41 47.15 -1.38
C THR A 492 -9.39 46.82 -2.88
N TYR A 493 -9.71 45.58 -3.26
CA TYR A 493 -9.53 45.10 -4.64
C TYR A 493 -10.85 44.97 -5.40
N PHE A 494 -11.99 44.90 -4.72
CA PHE A 494 -13.30 44.72 -5.35
C PHE A 494 -14.20 45.95 -5.18
N ILE A 495 -14.98 46.22 -6.22
CA ILE A 495 -16.06 47.20 -6.21
C ILE A 495 -17.36 46.57 -6.69
N ILE A 496 -18.48 47.14 -6.25
CA ILE A 496 -19.80 46.71 -6.70
C ILE A 496 -20.22 47.58 -7.90
N GLU A 497 -20.33 46.97 -9.07
CA GLU A 497 -20.82 47.62 -10.31
C GLU A 497 -22.00 46.83 -10.88
N GLY A 498 -23.19 47.45 -10.89
CA GLY A 498 -24.39 46.83 -11.47
C GLY A 498 -24.88 45.60 -10.72
N GLY A 499 -24.61 45.52 -9.40
CA GLY A 499 -24.96 44.36 -8.57
C GLY A 499 -23.93 43.24 -8.57
N TYR A 500 -22.85 43.37 -9.33
CA TYR A 500 -21.76 42.40 -9.40
C TYR A 500 -20.49 42.94 -8.75
N LEU A 501 -19.77 42.06 -8.05
CA LEU A 501 -18.42 42.33 -7.60
C LEU A 501 -17.47 42.28 -8.80
N LYS A 502 -16.70 43.33 -8.99
CA LYS A 502 -15.71 43.44 -10.06
C LYS A 502 -14.39 43.92 -9.51
N LEU A 503 -13.30 43.42 -10.09
CA LEU A 503 -11.97 43.91 -9.79
C LEU A 503 -11.86 45.41 -10.10
N TRP A 504 -11.24 46.13 -9.17
CA TRP A 504 -10.80 47.49 -9.38
C TRP A 504 -9.66 47.52 -10.40
N ASN A 505 -9.63 48.57 -11.23
CA ASN A 505 -8.53 48.82 -12.15
C ASN A 505 -8.23 50.33 -12.16
N SER A 506 -6.96 50.70 -12.14
CA SER A 506 -6.53 52.11 -12.09
C SER A 506 -6.98 52.95 -13.30
N LYS A 507 -7.37 52.32 -14.42
CA LYS A 507 -8.01 52.97 -15.57
C LYS A 507 -9.44 53.45 -15.29
N LYS A 508 -10.14 52.88 -14.29
CA LYS A 508 -11.51 53.25 -13.90
C LYS A 508 -11.58 54.54 -13.07
N SER A 509 -10.50 54.92 -12.38
CA SER A 509 -10.44 56.14 -11.55
C SER A 509 -10.44 57.47 -12.34
N LYS A 510 -10.32 57.42 -13.68
CA LYS A 510 -10.27 58.61 -14.54
C LYS A 510 -11.63 59.30 -14.77
N LYS A 511 -12.54 59.28 -13.79
CA LYS A 511 -13.69 60.19 -13.77
C LYS A 511 -13.29 61.45 -13.00
N LYS A 512 -13.30 62.60 -13.68
CA LYS A 512 -12.93 63.94 -13.19
C LYS A 512 -13.73 64.43 -11.95
N TYR A 513 -14.62 63.61 -11.38
CA TYR A 513 -15.59 63.99 -10.36
C TYR A 513 -15.86 62.92 -9.28
N ASP A 514 -14.99 61.91 -9.10
CA ASP A 514 -15.11 61.03 -7.92
C ASP A 514 -14.56 61.75 -6.68
N TRP A 515 -15.44 62.01 -5.71
CA TRP A 515 -15.17 62.73 -4.46
C TRP A 515 -14.94 61.79 -3.26
N MET A 516 -14.98 60.48 -3.48
CA MET A 516 -14.63 59.47 -2.47
C MET A 516 -13.11 59.23 -2.46
N PRO A 517 -12.49 59.02 -1.28
CA PRO A 517 -11.10 58.59 -1.19
C PRO A 517 -10.95 57.22 -1.86
N ASP A 518 -10.11 57.16 -2.90
CA ASP A 518 -9.83 55.95 -3.66
C ASP A 518 -8.89 55.05 -2.85
N ASN A 519 -9.45 54.34 -1.87
CA ASN A 519 -8.70 53.35 -1.07
C ASN A 519 -8.41 52.07 -1.86
N ASN A 520 -8.96 51.96 -3.07
CA ASN A 520 -8.88 50.77 -3.89
C ASN A 520 -7.54 50.68 -4.60
N LYS A 521 -7.00 49.47 -4.70
CA LYS A 521 -5.73 49.19 -5.38
C LYS A 521 -5.94 48.28 -6.56
N ASP A 522 -5.15 48.48 -7.61
CA ASP A 522 -5.14 47.57 -8.73
C ASP A 522 -4.37 46.29 -8.34
N ILE A 523 -5.01 45.13 -8.47
CA ILE A 523 -4.39 43.85 -8.10
C ILE A 523 -3.16 43.55 -8.96
N TYR A 524 -3.13 44.05 -10.20
CA TYR A 524 -2.00 43.90 -11.11
C TYR A 524 -0.77 44.71 -10.69
N GLU A 525 -0.94 45.68 -9.79
CA GLU A 525 0.13 46.48 -9.21
C GLU A 525 0.61 45.92 -7.85
N SER A 526 -0.05 44.88 -7.34
CA SER A 526 0.31 44.27 -6.06
C SER A 526 1.64 43.52 -6.12
N GLU A 527 2.36 43.51 -5.00
CA GLU A 527 3.61 42.73 -4.86
C GLU A 527 3.37 41.24 -5.11
N ALA A 528 2.23 40.70 -4.64
CA ALA A 528 1.84 39.32 -4.86
C ALA A 528 1.73 38.98 -6.37
N TYR A 529 1.13 39.87 -7.16
CA TYR A 529 1.03 39.70 -8.61
C TYR A 529 2.38 39.85 -9.30
N ASN A 530 3.15 40.87 -8.92
CA ASN A 530 4.49 41.09 -9.47
C ASN A 530 5.45 39.93 -9.20
N ASN A 531 5.37 39.30 -8.02
CA ASN A 531 6.17 38.12 -7.70
C ASN A 531 5.76 36.90 -8.56
N LEU A 532 4.48 36.76 -8.91
CA LEU A 532 4.03 35.71 -9.82
C LEU A 532 4.58 35.90 -11.24
N VAL A 533 4.58 37.14 -11.74
CA VAL A 533 5.08 37.45 -13.09
C VAL A 533 6.62 37.48 -13.11
N GLY A 534 7.27 37.94 -12.04
CA GLY A 534 8.72 38.04 -11.92
C GLY A 534 9.45 36.69 -11.84
N CYS A 535 8.77 35.63 -11.38
CA CYS A 535 9.31 34.26 -11.41
C CYS A 535 9.27 33.59 -12.79
N SER A 536 8.74 34.25 -13.82
CA SER A 536 8.58 33.70 -15.18
C SER A 536 9.61 34.21 -16.21
N VAL A 537 10.76 34.74 -15.76
CA VAL A 537 11.88 35.20 -16.61
C VAL A 537 13.10 34.30 -16.49
#